data_AF-A0A835YKX5-F1
#
_entry.id   AF-A0A835YKX5-F1
#
_cell.length_a   1.000
_cell.length_b   1.000
_cell.length_c   1.000
_cell.angle_alpha   90.00
_cell.angle_beta   90.00
_cell.angle_gamma   90.00
#
_symmetry.space_group_name_H-M   'P 1'
#
loop_
_entity.id
_entity.type
_entity.pdbx_description
1 polymer ?
#
loop_
_entity_poly.entity_id
_entity_poly.type
_entity_poly.pdbx_seq_one_letter_code
_entity_poly.pdbx_strand_id
1 'polypeptide(L)' 'DLRGFSMEHAGPSARDLMGRVMSVSCANYPELMDTCFLVNAPWIFFAVFKGVKPLMSAHTVAKVKLVKLKRV' A
#
# COMPACT_ATOMS: atom_id res chain seq x y z
N ASP A 1 7.51 5.16 -3.21
CA ASP A 1 8.80 4.77 -2.59
C ASP A 1 8.59 4.70 -1.09
N LEU A 2 9.21 3.73 -0.41
CA LEU A 2 9.01 3.48 1.02
C LEU A 2 10.29 3.68 1.85
N ARG A 3 11.30 4.35 1.29
CA ARG A 3 12.51 4.70 2.05
C ARG A 3 12.13 5.63 3.20
N GLY A 4 12.61 5.32 4.41
CA GLY A 4 12.30 6.10 5.62
C GLY A 4 10.95 5.79 6.27
N PHE A 5 10.17 4.84 5.72
CA PHE A 5 8.92 4.43 6.35
C PHE A 5 9.19 3.77 7.73
N SER A 6 8.52 4.29 8.76
CA SER A 6 8.72 3.94 10.17
C SER A 6 7.36 3.87 10.90
N MET A 7 7.38 3.50 12.19
CA MET A 7 6.15 3.43 12.99
C MET A 7 5.44 4.78 13.18
N GLU A 8 6.17 5.89 13.06
CA GLU A 8 5.60 7.25 13.08
C GLU A 8 4.59 7.44 11.94
N HIS A 9 4.83 6.79 10.80
CA HIS A 9 3.98 6.81 9.62
C HIS A 9 2.86 5.76 9.64
N ALA A 10 2.88 4.84 10.61
CA ALA A 10 1.99 3.69 10.70
C ALA A 10 0.87 3.84 11.75
N GLY A 11 0.72 5.04 12.30
CA GLY A 11 -0.27 5.36 13.34
C GLY A 11 -1.73 5.29 12.88
N PRO A 12 -2.70 5.40 13.81
CA PRO A 12 -4.12 5.27 13.54
C PRO A 12 -4.63 6.24 12.46
N SER A 13 -4.19 7.50 12.51
CA SER A 13 -4.60 8.54 11.55
C SER A 13 -4.13 8.23 10.13
N ALA A 14 -2.93 7.66 9.98
CA ALA A 14 -2.42 7.26 8.67
C ALA A 14 -3.22 6.09 8.09
N ARG A 15 -3.67 5.16 8.93
CA ARG A 15 -4.54 4.05 8.52
C ARG A 15 -5.92 4.54 8.08
N ASP A 16 -6.52 5.46 8.84
CA ASP A 16 -7.81 6.06 8.48
C ASP A 16 -7.72 6.81 7.14
N LEU A 17 -6.69 7.64 6.98
CA LEU A 17 -6.44 8.36 5.74
C LEU A 17 -6.26 7.38 4.56
N MET A 18 -5.44 6.35 4.72
CA MET A 18 -5.21 5.35 3.68
C MET A 18 -6.50 4.60 3.33
N GLY A 19 -7.33 4.26 4.33
CA GLY A 19 -8.66 3.67 4.11
C GLY A 19 -9.60 4.58 3.32
N ARG A 20 -9.68 5.88 3.66
CA ARG A 20 -10.50 6.85 2.94
C ARG A 20 -10.02 7.07 1.50
N VAL A 21 -8.72 7.21 1.29
CA VAL A 21 -8.12 7.36 -0.04
C VAL A 21 -8.43 6.13 -0.90
N MET A 22 -8.31 4.92 -0.33
CA MET A 22 -8.67 3.69 -1.03
C MET A 22 -10.17 3.61 -1.34
N SER A 23 -11.03 3.99 -0.40
CA SER A 23 -12.49 4.04 -0.62
C SER A 23 -12.85 4.97 -1.78
N VAL A 24 -12.32 6.21 -1.78
CA VAL A 24 -12.56 7.19 -2.86
C VAL A 24 -12.01 6.68 -4.19
N SER A 25 -10.80 6.09 -4.20
CA SER A 25 -10.17 5.54 -5.40
C SER A 25 -11.01 4.40 -5.99
N CYS A 26 -11.46 3.45 -5.16
CA CYS A 26 -12.26 2.33 -5.62
C CYS A 26 -13.67 2.75 -6.06
N ALA A 27 -14.29 3.73 -5.41
CA ALA A 27 -15.65 4.16 -5.70
C ALA A 27 -15.76 5.04 -6.98
N ASN A 28 -14.75 5.87 -7.24
CA ASN A 28 -14.80 6.85 -8.35
C ASN A 28 -13.90 6.49 -9.53
N TYR A 29 -12.87 5.66 -9.33
CA TYR A 29 -11.88 5.30 -10.34
C TYR A 29 -11.65 3.78 -10.41
N PRO A 30 -12.71 2.98 -10.68
CA PRO A 30 -12.56 1.55 -10.78
C PRO A 30 -11.63 1.16 -11.95
N GLU A 31 -10.83 0.11 -11.74
CA GLU A 31 -10.00 -0.58 -12.76
C GLU A 31 -8.87 0.22 -13.43
N LEU A 32 -8.74 1.52 -13.17
CA LEU A 32 -7.66 2.37 -13.71
C LEU A 32 -6.26 1.99 -13.20
N MET A 33 -6.17 1.43 -12.00
CA MET A 33 -4.89 1.03 -11.44
C MET A 33 -4.41 -0.27 -12.09
N ASP A 34 -3.29 -0.25 -12.82
CA ASP A 34 -2.75 -1.44 -13.50
C ASP A 34 -1.76 -2.22 -12.62
N THR A 35 -0.65 -1.61 -12.18
CA THR A 35 0.33 -2.24 -11.29
C THR A 35 0.82 -1.25 -10.22
N CYS A 36 0.86 -1.69 -8.95
CA CYS A 36 1.38 -0.92 -7.82
C CYS A 36 2.76 -1.45 -7.41
N PHE A 37 3.81 -0.64 -7.58
CA PHE A 37 5.18 -1.04 -7.23
C PHE A 37 5.59 -0.52 -5.85
N LEU A 38 5.88 -1.45 -4.95
CA LEU A 38 6.43 -1.18 -3.62
C LEU A 38 7.96 -1.25 -3.69
N VAL A 39 8.59 -0.08 -3.75
CA VAL A 39 10.05 0.08 -3.84
C VAL A 39 10.62 0.42 -2.45
N ASN A 40 11.74 -0.21 -2.07
CA ASN A 40 12.42 0.00 -0.77
C ASN A 40 11.53 -0.25 0.46
N ALA A 41 10.58 -1.19 0.38
CA ALA A 41 9.65 -1.49 1.48
C ALA A 41 10.38 -2.11 2.70
N PRO A 42 10.40 -1.46 3.87
CA PRO A 42 10.92 -2.07 5.10
C PRO A 42 9.94 -3.14 5.61
N TRP A 43 10.45 -4.07 6.42
CA TRP A 43 9.65 -5.19 6.95
C TRP A 43 8.37 -4.73 7.68
N ILE A 44 8.43 -3.57 8.35
CA ILE A 44 7.30 -2.99 9.08
C ILE A 44 6.13 -2.60 8.16
N PHE A 45 6.40 -2.22 6.92
CA PHE A 45 5.36 -1.89 5.94
C PHE A 45 4.45 -3.10 5.68
N PHE A 46 5.00 -4.31 5.64
CA PHE A 46 4.21 -5.52 5.41
C PHE A 46 3.22 -5.80 6.55
N ALA A 47 3.61 -5.49 7.79
CA ALA A 47 2.72 -5.64 8.94
C ALA A 47 1.54 -4.67 8.84
N VAL A 48 1.78 -3.41 8.45
CA VAL A 48 0.73 -2.42 8.21
C VAL A 48 -0.15 -2.85 7.04
N PHE A 49 0.46 -3.21 5.90
CA PHE A 49 -0.25 -3.62 4.68
C PHE A 49 -1.13 -4.85 4.91
N LYS A 50 -0.75 -5.77 5.82
CA LYS A 50 -1.61 -6.89 6.23
C LYS A 50 -2.91 -6.43 6.89
N GLY A 51 -2.88 -5.32 7.62
CA GLY A 51 -4.08 -4.70 8.21
C GLY A 51 -4.96 -3.96 7.21
N VAL A 52 -4.38 -3.40 6.14
CA VAL A 52 -5.13 -2.67 5.09
C VAL A 52 -5.64 -3.60 3.99
N LYS A 53 -4.97 -4.73 3.75
CA LYS A 53 -5.35 -5.77 2.79
C LYS A 53 -6.85 -6.12 2.76
N PRO A 54 -7.55 -6.35 3.89
CA PRO A 54 -8.98 -6.67 3.86
C PRO A 54 -9.87 -5.55 3.32
N LEU A 55 -9.39 -4.31 3.25
CA LEU A 55 -10.12 -3.18 2.65
C LEU A 55 -9.97 -3.14 1.12
N MET A 56 -9.11 -3.98 0.54
CA MET A 56 -8.81 -4.02 -0.89
C MET A 56 -9.42 -5.28 -1.52
N SER A 57 -9.93 -5.16 -2.75
CA SER A 57 -10.40 -6.33 -3.50
C SER A 57 -9.23 -7.24 -3.90
N ALA A 58 -9.51 -8.53 -4.11
CA ALA A 58 -8.50 -9.51 -4.51
C ALA A 58 -7.75 -9.10 -5.81
N HIS A 59 -8.46 -8.47 -6.75
CA HIS A 59 -7.89 -7.95 -7.99
C HIS A 59 -6.88 -6.82 -7.73
N THR A 60 -7.22 -5.88 -6.84
CA THR A 60 -6.33 -4.77 -6.44
C THR A 60 -5.08 -5.28 -5.71
N VAL A 61 -5.23 -6.30 -4.85
CA VAL A 61 -4.10 -6.93 -4.15
C VAL A 61 -3.16 -7.66 -5.12
N ALA A 62 -3.69 -8.32 -6.14
CA ALA A 62 -2.89 -9.02 -7.15
C ALA A 62 -1.98 -8.08 -7.97
N LYS A 63 -2.34 -6.80 -8.05
CA LYS A 63 -1.59 -5.77 -8.76
C LYS A 63 -0.40 -5.22 -7.96
N VAL A 64 -0.28 -5.56 -6.68
CA VAL A 64 0.80 -5.09 -5.81
C VAL A 64 2.06 -5.93 -6.02
N LYS A 65 3.13 -5.32 -6.55
CA LYS A 65 4.42 -5.96 -6.80
C LYS A 65 5.52 -5.35 -5.93
N LEU A 66 6.32 -6.21 -5.31
CA LEU A 66 7.49 -5.81 -4.54
C LEU A 66 8.71 -5.70 -5.44
N VAL A 67 9.34 -4.53 -5.45
CA VAL A 67 10.57 -4.29 -6.19
C VAL A 67 11.70 -4.07 -5.20
N LYS A 68 12.59 -5.07 -5.10
CA LYS A 68 13.86 -4.92 -4.40
C LYS A 68 14.87 -4.30 -5.37
N LEU A 69 15.39 -3.12 -5.04
CA LEU A 69 16.53 -2.55 -5.76
C LEU A 69 17.75 -3.45 -5.53
N LYS A 70 18.25 -4.10 -6.60
CA LYS A 70 19.60 -4.65 -6.60
C LYS A 70 20.55 -3.45 -6.59
N ARG A 71 21.30 -3.26 -5.51
CA ARG A 71 22.48 -2.37 -5.57
C ARG A 71 23.51 -3.10 -6.43
N VAL A 72 23.80 -2.52 -7.60
CA VAL A 72 24.98 -2.85 -8.42
C VAL A 72 26.17 -2.14 -7.81
#